data_AF-A0A356KDA5-F1
#
_entry.id   AF-A0A356KDA5-F1
#
_cell.length_a   1.000
_cell.length_b   1.000
_cell.length_c   1.000
_cell.angle_alpha   90.00
_cell.angle_beta   90.00
_cell.angle_gamma   90.00
#
_symmetry.space_group_name_H-M   'P 1'
#
loop_
_entity.id
_entity.type
_entity.pdbx_description
1 polymer ?
#
loop_
_entity_poly.entity_id
_entity_poly.type
_entity_poly.pdbx_seq_one_letter_code
_entity_poly.pdbx_strand_id
1 'polypeptide(L)'
;MAEAPLPSSTPAPEPQPASPAAQAERASLYLVSPAFDCFHFLYMPLIALALGALISDTAFAKQPVWVLERPVFLSNLFIGTFIAAHLVLVVVRSHGNREVFRRHRWRFTLVPLVLFCALYASLWLSVICVVLAVWWDLYHSSMQTFGLARLYERKAGNDVEVGRSLDLWLNLLLYAGP
;
A
#
# COMPACT_ATOMS: atom_id res chain seq x y z
N MET A 1 -40.77 8.64 64.11
CA MET A 1 -40.31 8.40 62.73
C MET A 1 -38.82 8.69 62.73
N ALA A 2 -37.99 7.66 62.58
CA ALA A 2 -36.53 7.76 62.61
C ALA A 2 -36.01 8.18 61.23
N GLU A 3 -35.13 9.17 61.20
CA GLU A 3 -34.51 9.74 60.01
C GLU A 3 -33.38 8.82 59.54
N ALA A 4 -33.45 8.35 58.28
CA ALA A 4 -32.45 7.47 57.70
C ALA A 4 -31.23 8.28 57.20
N PRO A 5 -29.98 7.85 57.45
CA PRO A 5 -28.80 8.57 56.99
C PRO A 5 -28.59 8.40 55.47
N LEU A 6 -28.25 9.49 54.78
CA LEU A 6 -27.89 9.50 53.35
C LEU A 6 -26.57 8.74 53.10
N PRO A 7 -26.44 7.98 52.00
CA PRO A 7 -25.21 7.26 51.67
C PRO A 7 -24.08 8.22 51.27
N SER A 8 -22.90 8.02 51.86
CA SER A 8 -21.66 8.72 51.53
C SER A 8 -21.22 8.40 50.09
N SER A 9 -21.13 9.42 49.24
CA SER A 9 -20.58 9.32 47.89
C SER A 9 -19.06 9.08 47.96
N THR A 10 -18.62 7.88 47.58
CA THR A 10 -17.20 7.58 47.35
C THR A 10 -16.72 8.39 46.14
N PRO A 11 -15.64 9.18 46.24
CA PRO A 11 -15.09 9.87 45.07
C PRO A 11 -14.58 8.85 44.05
N ALA A 12 -14.89 9.07 42.77
CA ALA A 12 -14.40 8.24 41.68
C ALA A 12 -12.86 8.27 41.66
N PRO A 13 -12.19 7.14 41.38
CA PRO A 13 -10.73 7.09 41.34
C PRO A 13 -10.19 8.06 40.28
N GLU A 14 -9.22 8.89 40.67
CA GLU A 14 -8.50 9.76 39.74
C GLU A 14 -7.83 8.93 38.63
N PRO A 15 -7.88 9.40 37.36
CA PRO A 15 -7.22 8.73 36.26
C PRO A 15 -5.72 8.71 36.50
N GLN A 16 -5.16 7.52 36.73
CA GLN A 16 -3.73 7.34 36.91
C GLN A 16 -2.98 7.78 35.64
N PRO A 17 -1.85 8.52 35.78
CA PRO A 17 -1.04 8.90 34.64
C PRO A 17 -0.50 7.66 33.93
N ALA A 18 -0.66 7.61 32.61
CA ALA A 18 -0.22 6.49 31.79
C ALA A 18 1.28 6.19 32.00
N SER A 19 1.62 4.90 32.07
CA SER A 19 3.00 4.41 32.24
C SER A 19 4.00 5.08 31.28
N PRO A 20 5.26 5.33 31.70
CA PRO A 20 6.30 5.89 30.83
C PRO A 20 6.50 5.12 29.52
N ALA A 21 6.26 3.80 29.51
CA ALA A 21 6.31 2.99 28.29
C ALA A 21 5.18 3.35 27.30
N ALA A 22 3.98 3.65 27.80
CA ALA A 22 2.84 4.10 26.98
C ALA A 22 3.01 5.56 26.50
N GLN A 23 3.80 6.37 27.22
CA GLN A 23 4.19 7.72 26.79
C GLN A 23 5.34 7.70 25.78
N ALA A 24 6.28 6.77 25.90
CA ALA A 24 7.36 6.55 24.94
C ALA A 24 6.86 5.96 23.61
N GLU A 25 5.83 5.09 23.65
CA GLU A 25 5.16 4.59 22.44
C GLU A 25 4.42 5.71 21.68
N ARG A 26 3.95 6.74 22.41
CA ARG A 26 3.46 8.02 21.85
C ARG A 26 4.56 8.93 21.29
N ALA A 27 5.83 8.74 21.64
CA ALA A 27 6.91 9.65 21.27
C ALA A 27 7.45 9.42 19.85
N SER A 28 7.32 8.21 19.29
CA SER A 28 7.78 7.93 17.93
C SER A 28 6.64 8.10 16.92
N LEU A 29 6.71 9.17 16.12
CA LEU A 29 5.85 9.38 14.94
C LEU A 29 6.05 8.32 13.84
N TYR A 30 7.13 7.53 13.92
CA TYR A 30 7.52 6.53 12.93
C TYR A 30 6.93 5.16 13.24
N LEU A 31 6.49 4.43 12.22
CA LEU A 31 5.84 3.11 12.32
C LEU A 31 6.77 2.07 12.95
N VAL A 32 8.01 1.99 12.47
CA VAL A 32 9.03 1.07 13.00
C VAL A 32 10.17 1.85 13.64
N SER A 33 10.85 2.68 12.87
CA SER A 33 11.89 3.58 13.36
C SER A 33 12.14 4.70 12.35
N PRO A 34 12.71 5.85 12.75
CA PRO A 34 13.01 6.94 11.83
C PRO A 34 13.85 6.50 10.62
N ALA A 35 14.91 5.74 10.87
CA ALA A 35 15.80 5.27 9.80
C ALA A 35 15.11 4.27 8.88
N PHE A 36 14.36 3.32 9.45
CA PHE A 36 13.68 2.28 8.67
C PHE A 36 12.61 2.89 7.76
N ASP A 37 11.76 3.75 8.32
CA ASP A 37 10.66 4.39 7.62
C ASP A 37 11.17 5.32 6.50
N CYS A 38 12.14 6.18 6.81
CA CYS A 38 12.74 7.08 5.82
C CYS A 38 13.38 6.29 4.67
N PHE A 39 14.14 5.24 4.97
CA PHE A 39 14.80 4.46 3.93
C PHE A 39 13.78 3.75 3.02
N HIS A 40 12.81 3.04 3.57
CA HIS A 40 11.91 2.19 2.79
C HIS A 40 10.75 2.95 2.14
N PHE A 41 10.21 3.99 2.78
CA PHE A 41 9.01 4.68 2.30
C PHE A 41 9.33 5.99 1.57
N LEU A 42 10.34 6.73 2.02
CA LEU A 42 10.67 8.04 1.43
C LEU A 42 11.79 7.93 0.38
N TYR A 43 12.92 7.30 0.73
CA TYR A 43 14.10 7.29 -0.12
C TYR A 43 14.10 6.18 -1.17
N MET A 44 13.38 5.07 -0.95
CA MET A 44 13.45 3.92 -1.87
C MET A 44 13.03 4.25 -3.31
N PRO A 45 11.98 5.06 -3.60
CA PRO A 45 11.68 5.50 -4.96
C PRO A 45 12.80 6.33 -5.59
N LEU A 46 13.46 7.19 -4.81
CA LEU A 46 14.58 8.02 -5.28
C LEU A 46 15.82 7.17 -5.54
N ILE A 47 16.09 6.19 -4.68
CA ILE A 47 17.17 5.21 -4.87
C ILE A 47 16.91 4.38 -6.13
N ALA A 48 15.67 3.91 -6.33
CA ALA A 48 15.30 3.17 -7.54
C ALA A 48 15.48 4.01 -8.81
N LEU A 49 15.07 5.28 -8.78
CA LEU A 49 15.28 6.22 -9.89
C LEU A 49 16.78 6.44 -10.17
N ALA A 50 17.58 6.69 -9.14
CA ALA A 50 19.02 6.90 -9.26
C ALA A 50 19.74 5.65 -9.80
N LEU A 51 19.39 4.47 -9.30
CA LEU A 51 19.92 3.20 -9.81
C LEU A 51 19.51 2.98 -11.27
N GLY A 52 18.25 3.24 -11.62
CA GLY A 52 17.75 3.15 -13.00
C GLY A 52 18.52 4.07 -13.94
N ALA A 53 18.74 5.33 -13.54
CA ALA A 53 19.54 6.29 -14.29
C ALA A 53 21.00 5.82 -14.45
N LEU A 54 21.62 5.31 -13.38
CA LEU A 54 22.99 4.84 -13.39
C LEU A 54 23.20 3.63 -14.33
N ILE A 55 22.24 2.70 -14.36
CA ILE A 55 22.35 1.49 -15.19
C ILE A 55 21.83 1.69 -16.62
N SER A 56 21.18 2.81 -16.92
CA SER A 56 20.46 3.05 -18.19
C SER A 56 21.33 2.94 -19.44
N ASP A 57 22.62 3.31 -19.34
CA ASP A 57 23.58 3.29 -20.45
C ASP A 57 24.41 1.99 -20.53
N THR A 58 24.18 1.06 -19.62
CA THR A 58 24.98 -0.16 -19.52
C THR A 58 24.49 -1.25 -20.48
N ALA A 59 25.37 -2.23 -20.77
CA ALA A 59 25.00 -3.42 -21.53
C ALA A 59 23.82 -4.19 -20.90
N PHE A 60 23.70 -4.15 -19.57
CA PHE A 60 22.58 -4.75 -18.84
C PHE A 60 21.21 -4.18 -19.27
N ALA A 61 21.14 -2.89 -19.59
CA ALA A 61 19.91 -2.23 -20.03
C ALA A 61 19.72 -2.25 -21.55
N LYS A 62 20.80 -2.28 -22.34
CA LYS A 62 20.75 -2.05 -23.80
C LYS A 62 21.04 -3.26 -24.68
N GLN A 63 21.72 -4.28 -24.16
CA GLN A 63 22.06 -5.45 -24.96
C GLN A 63 21.02 -6.56 -24.74
N PRO A 64 20.31 -7.00 -25.79
CA PRO A 64 19.40 -8.12 -25.67
C PRO A 64 20.17 -9.45 -25.62
N VAL A 65 19.67 -10.37 -24.82
CA VAL A 65 20.05 -11.78 -24.84
C VAL A 65 18.94 -12.54 -25.56
N TRP A 66 19.31 -13.52 -26.38
CA TRP A 66 18.34 -14.31 -27.13
C TRP A 66 17.84 -15.48 -26.29
N VAL A 67 16.54 -15.49 -26.00
CA VAL A 67 15.86 -16.57 -25.27
C VAL A 67 14.70 -17.05 -26.14
N LEU A 68 14.72 -18.33 -26.54
CA LEU A 68 13.67 -18.92 -27.40
C LEU A 68 13.39 -18.05 -28.65
N GLU A 69 14.46 -17.62 -29.33
CA GLU A 69 14.41 -16.76 -30.53
C GLU A 69 13.79 -15.37 -30.31
N ARG A 70 13.59 -14.96 -29.06
CA ARG A 70 13.10 -13.62 -28.70
C ARG A 70 14.21 -12.80 -28.02
N PRO A 71 14.39 -11.53 -28.41
CA PRO A 71 15.31 -10.65 -27.71
C PRO A 71 14.73 -10.28 -26.34
N VAL A 72 15.48 -10.51 -25.28
CA VAL A 72 15.12 -10.16 -23.89
C VAL A 72 16.25 -9.34 -23.27
N PHE A 73 15.90 -8.20 -22.67
CA PHE A 73 16.86 -7.38 -21.94
C PHE A 73 16.99 -7.90 -20.50
N LEU A 74 18.21 -7.99 -19.98
CA LEU A 74 18.46 -8.46 -18.61
C LEU A 74 17.80 -7.54 -17.57
N SER A 75 17.77 -6.23 -17.83
CA SER A 75 17.03 -5.24 -17.04
C SER A 75 15.53 -5.58 -16.93
N ASN A 76 14.89 -5.96 -18.05
CA ASN A 76 13.48 -6.33 -18.05
C ASN A 76 13.23 -7.63 -17.30
N LEU A 77 14.13 -8.61 -17.41
CA LEU A 77 14.02 -9.86 -16.65
C LEU A 77 14.16 -9.61 -15.14
N PHE A 78 15.12 -8.77 -14.75
CA PHE A 78 15.34 -8.39 -13.36
C PHE A 78 14.13 -7.68 -12.76
N ILE A 79 13.66 -6.60 -13.41
CA ILE A 79 12.46 -5.86 -12.97
C ILE A 79 11.24 -6.76 -12.97
N GLY A 80 11.06 -7.56 -14.03
CA GLY A 80 9.97 -8.53 -14.13
C GLY A 80 9.95 -9.54 -12.99
N THR A 81 11.11 -9.96 -12.49
CA THR A 81 11.22 -10.85 -11.32
C THR A 81 10.74 -10.16 -10.04
N PHE A 82 11.12 -8.89 -9.82
CA PHE A 82 10.62 -8.12 -8.67
C PHE A 82 9.12 -7.88 -8.72
N ILE A 83 8.59 -7.52 -9.90
CA ILE A 83 7.15 -7.37 -10.11
C ILE A 83 6.43 -8.69 -9.85
N ALA A 84 6.93 -9.81 -10.41
CA ALA A 84 6.33 -11.12 -10.19
C ALA A 84 6.34 -11.52 -8.71
N ALA A 85 7.47 -11.31 -8.00
CA ALA A 85 7.57 -11.58 -6.57
C ALA A 85 6.56 -10.73 -5.77
N HIS A 86 6.42 -9.45 -6.10
CA HIS A 86 5.42 -8.56 -5.49
C HIS A 86 3.99 -9.08 -5.71
N LEU A 87 3.62 -9.44 -6.95
CA LEU A 87 2.31 -9.97 -7.28
C LEU A 87 2.01 -11.29 -6.55
N VAL A 88 3.00 -12.20 -6.46
CA VAL A 88 2.88 -13.44 -5.70
C VAL A 88 2.62 -13.18 -4.22
N LEU A 89 3.32 -12.22 -3.61
CA LEU A 89 3.07 -11.83 -2.22
C LEU A 89 1.64 -11.31 -2.02
N VAL A 90 1.10 -10.55 -2.97
CA VAL A 90 -0.30 -10.09 -2.93
C VAL A 90 -1.27 -11.27 -3.04
N VAL A 91 -0.99 -12.26 -3.90
CA VAL A 91 -1.81 -13.49 -4.01
C VAL A 91 -1.79 -14.26 -2.69
N VAL A 92 -0.60 -14.48 -2.11
CA VAL A 92 -0.45 -15.16 -0.81
C VAL A 92 -1.21 -14.42 0.28
N ARG A 93 -1.11 -13.09 0.35
CA ARG A 93 -1.82 -12.29 1.36
C ARG A 93 -3.34 -12.35 1.20
N SER A 94 -3.84 -12.27 -0.03
CA SER A 94 -5.28 -12.21 -0.33
C SER A 94 -5.97 -13.57 -0.25
N HIS A 95 -5.29 -14.65 -0.68
CA HIS A 95 -5.84 -16.00 -0.74
C HIS A 95 -5.44 -16.86 0.46
N GLY A 96 -4.28 -16.61 1.06
CA GLY A 96 -3.80 -17.31 2.25
C GLY A 96 -4.51 -16.88 3.54
N ASN A 97 -5.01 -15.63 3.61
CA ASN A 97 -5.82 -15.18 4.73
C ASN A 97 -7.31 -15.52 4.50
N ARG A 98 -7.80 -16.54 5.21
CA ARG A 98 -9.18 -17.04 5.07
C ARG A 98 -10.24 -15.96 5.30
N GLU A 99 -10.02 -15.04 6.23
CA GLU A 99 -10.98 -13.98 6.54
C GLU A 99 -11.07 -12.96 5.39
N VAL A 100 -9.91 -12.53 4.89
CA VAL A 100 -9.84 -11.59 3.76
C VAL A 100 -10.42 -12.20 2.49
N PHE A 101 -10.08 -13.46 2.21
CA PHE A 101 -10.58 -14.18 1.04
C PHE A 101 -12.10 -14.34 1.11
N ARG A 102 -12.65 -14.78 2.25
CA ARG A 102 -14.10 -14.98 2.41
C ARG A 102 -14.88 -13.68 2.20
N ARG A 103 -14.37 -12.55 2.71
CA ARG A 103 -14.99 -11.23 2.56
C ARG A 103 -15.02 -10.74 1.11
N HIS A 104 -14.00 -11.06 0.29
CA HIS A 104 -13.85 -10.54 -1.07
C HIS A 104 -13.82 -11.62 -2.16
N ARG A 105 -14.33 -12.82 -1.86
CA ARG A 105 -14.23 -14.04 -2.69
C ARG A 105 -14.51 -13.83 -4.16
N TRP A 106 -15.52 -13.03 -4.50
CA TRP A 106 -15.92 -12.79 -5.88
C TRP A 106 -14.94 -11.89 -6.62
N ARG A 107 -14.39 -10.88 -5.94
CA ARG A 107 -13.39 -9.98 -6.52
C ARG A 107 -12.08 -10.71 -6.80
N PHE A 108 -11.69 -11.65 -5.95
CA PHE A 108 -10.45 -12.42 -6.12
C PHE A 108 -10.56 -13.60 -7.09
N THR A 109 -11.77 -14.06 -7.41
CA THR A 109 -11.96 -15.20 -8.33
C THR A 109 -12.55 -14.78 -9.68
N LEU A 110 -13.71 -14.12 -9.69
CA LEU A 110 -14.41 -13.80 -10.93
C LEU A 110 -13.74 -12.69 -11.74
N VAL A 111 -13.27 -11.63 -11.08
CA VAL A 111 -12.68 -10.49 -11.81
C VAL A 111 -11.42 -10.90 -12.59
N PRO A 112 -10.43 -11.60 -11.99
CA PRO A 112 -9.28 -12.08 -12.75
C PRO A 112 -9.66 -13.03 -13.89
N LEU A 113 -10.62 -13.93 -13.65
CA LEU A 113 -11.08 -14.88 -14.67
C LEU A 113 -11.73 -14.17 -15.87
N VAL A 114 -12.64 -13.23 -15.61
CA VAL A 114 -13.31 -12.45 -16.66
C VAL A 114 -12.32 -11.62 -17.46
N LEU A 115 -11.38 -10.94 -16.78
CA LEU A 115 -10.33 -10.17 -17.45
C LEU A 115 -9.42 -11.07 -18.29
N PHE A 116 -9.06 -12.25 -17.78
CA PHE A 116 -8.28 -13.23 -18.53
C PHE A 116 -9.03 -13.68 -19.79
N CYS A 117 -10.31 -14.05 -19.68
CA CYS A 117 -11.12 -14.41 -20.84
C CYS A 117 -11.24 -13.25 -21.85
N ALA A 118 -11.43 -12.02 -21.37
CA ALA A 118 -11.54 -10.84 -22.23
C ALA A 118 -10.26 -10.58 -23.04
N LEU A 119 -9.08 -10.81 -22.46
CA LEU A 119 -7.79 -10.66 -23.14
C LEU A 119 -7.67 -11.55 -24.39
N TYR A 120 -8.29 -12.74 -24.40
CA TYR A 120 -8.23 -13.69 -25.53
C TYR A 120 -9.46 -13.63 -26.44
N ALA A 121 -10.54 -12.95 -26.03
CA ALA A 121 -11.79 -12.96 -26.78
C ALA A 121 -11.77 -12.05 -28.02
N SER A 122 -11.08 -10.91 -27.98
CA SER A 122 -11.02 -9.95 -29.09
C SER A 122 -9.90 -8.94 -28.89
N LEU A 123 -9.26 -8.49 -29.98
CA LEU A 123 -8.26 -7.42 -29.95
C LEU A 123 -8.77 -6.15 -29.26
N TRP A 124 -10.03 -5.76 -29.51
CA TRP A 124 -10.62 -4.57 -28.87
C TRP A 124 -10.73 -4.74 -27.35
N LEU A 125 -11.13 -5.93 -26.90
CA LEU A 125 -11.20 -6.24 -25.47
C LEU A 125 -9.80 -6.28 -24.85
N SER A 126 -8.80 -6.82 -25.56
CA SER A 126 -7.41 -6.79 -25.10
C SER A 126 -6.91 -5.36 -24.91
N VAL A 127 -7.18 -4.46 -25.87
CA VAL A 127 -6.82 -3.04 -25.78
C VAL A 127 -7.51 -2.38 -24.58
N ILE A 128 -8.81 -2.64 -24.38
CA ILE A 128 -9.55 -2.13 -23.22
C ILE A 128 -8.92 -2.63 -21.92
N CYS A 129 -8.60 -3.92 -21.81
CA CYS A 129 -7.96 -4.49 -20.64
C CYS A 129 -6.59 -3.85 -20.35
N VAL A 130 -5.78 -3.56 -21.36
CA VAL A 130 -4.49 -2.87 -21.20
C VAL A 130 -4.69 -1.45 -20.67
N VAL A 131 -5.64 -0.69 -21.23
CA VAL A 131 -5.97 0.66 -20.75
C VAL A 131 -6.44 0.61 -19.29
N LEU A 132 -7.33 -0.32 -18.96
CA LEU A 132 -7.80 -0.51 -17.58
C LEU A 132 -6.67 -0.91 -16.64
N ALA A 133 -5.71 -1.73 -17.09
CA ALA A 133 -4.56 -2.14 -16.29
C ALA A 133 -3.67 -0.94 -15.91
N VAL A 134 -3.43 -0.01 -16.84
CA VAL A 134 -2.67 1.22 -16.56
C VAL A 134 -3.36 2.08 -15.50
N TRP A 135 -4.66 2.34 -15.66
CA TRP A 135 -5.42 3.14 -14.69
C TRP A 135 -5.58 2.43 -13.34
N TRP A 136 -5.72 1.11 -13.36
CA TRP A 136 -5.73 0.31 -12.14
C TRP A 136 -4.39 0.38 -11.42
N ASP A 137 -3.28 0.27 -12.13
CA ASP A 137 -1.94 0.36 -11.55
C ASP A 137 -1.72 1.71 -10.86
N LEU A 138 -2.13 2.80 -11.52
CA LEU A 138 -2.14 4.15 -10.97
C LEU A 138 -3.00 4.25 -9.70
N TYR A 139 -4.26 3.82 -9.79
CA TYR A 139 -5.21 3.90 -8.68
C TYR A 139 -4.74 3.07 -7.47
N HIS A 140 -4.30 1.83 -7.69
CA HIS A 140 -3.91 0.94 -6.60
C HIS A 140 -2.67 1.47 -5.87
N SER A 141 -1.69 1.98 -6.62
CA SER A 141 -0.46 2.54 -6.04
C SER A 141 -0.75 3.82 -5.26
N SER A 142 -1.62 4.67 -5.81
CA SER A 142 -2.11 5.88 -5.14
C SER A 142 -2.83 5.54 -3.81
N MET A 143 -3.70 4.51 -3.80
CA MET A 143 -4.38 4.06 -2.59
C MET A 143 -3.42 3.46 -1.55
N GLN A 144 -2.32 2.83 -1.99
CA GLN A 144 -1.28 2.32 -1.10
C GLN A 144 -0.57 3.48 -0.36
N THR A 145 -0.19 4.52 -1.10
CA THR A 145 0.43 5.73 -0.52
C THR A 145 -0.53 6.47 0.41
N PHE A 146 -1.80 6.61 0.02
CA PHE A 146 -2.84 7.22 0.84
C PHE A 146 -3.04 6.47 2.17
N GLY A 147 -3.13 5.14 2.12
CA GLY A 147 -3.28 4.31 3.31
C GLY A 147 -2.09 4.42 4.26
N LEU A 148 -0.87 4.52 3.71
CA LEU A 148 0.34 4.73 4.50
C LEU A 148 0.31 6.10 5.21
N ALA A 149 -0.03 7.18 4.49
CA ALA A 149 -0.15 8.52 5.07
C ALA A 149 -1.15 8.57 6.24
N ARG A 150 -2.30 7.90 6.11
CA ARG A 150 -3.30 7.81 7.19
C ARG A 150 -2.80 7.09 8.43
N LEU A 151 -1.89 6.14 8.26
CA LEU A 151 -1.28 5.45 9.39
C LEU A 151 -0.37 6.40 10.20
N TYR A 152 0.38 7.27 9.52
CA TYR A 152 1.19 8.32 10.16
C TYR A 152 0.34 9.38 10.84
N GLU A 153 -0.75 9.85 10.22
CA GLU A 153 -1.67 10.81 10.86
C GLU A 153 -2.27 10.25 12.15
N ARG A 154 -2.70 8.99 12.11
CA ARG A 154 -3.21 8.31 13.32
C ARG A 154 -2.15 8.24 14.41
N LYS A 155 -0.89 7.97 14.05
CA LYS A 155 0.23 7.99 15.02
C LYS A 155 0.54 9.38 15.56
N ALA A 156 0.32 10.43 14.76
CA ALA A 156 0.44 11.82 15.19
C ALA A 156 -0.70 12.27 16.12
N GLY A 157 -1.71 11.43 16.33
CA GLY A 157 -2.87 11.74 17.17
C GLY A 157 -3.96 12.54 16.46
N ASN A 158 -3.87 12.69 15.14
CA ASN A 158 -4.90 13.32 14.33
C ASN A 158 -6.09 12.36 14.12
N ASP A 159 -7.29 12.92 13.96
CA ASP A 159 -8.46 12.16 13.53
C ASP A 159 -8.33 11.82 12.04
N VAL A 160 -8.41 10.53 11.72
CA VAL A 160 -8.21 9.98 10.37
C VAL A 160 -9.37 10.26 9.41
N GLU A 161 -10.53 10.66 9.92
CA GLU A 161 -11.69 10.99 9.08
C GLU A 161 -11.71 12.47 8.66
N VAL A 162 -11.00 13.33 9.39
CA VAL A 162 -10.89 14.76 9.06
C VAL A 162 -10.10 14.93 7.76
N GLY A 163 -10.66 15.66 6.80
CA GLY A 163 -10.01 15.91 5.50
C GLY A 163 -9.91 14.70 4.58
N ARG A 164 -10.40 13.51 4.98
CA ARG A 164 -10.16 12.24 4.28
C ARG A 164 -10.47 12.28 2.78
N SER A 165 -11.60 12.87 2.39
CA SER A 165 -11.98 12.96 0.98
C SER A 165 -11.13 13.94 0.20
N LEU A 166 -10.76 15.08 0.79
CA LEU A 166 -9.93 16.08 0.13
C LEU A 166 -8.55 15.51 -0.16
N ASP A 167 -7.93 14.90 0.84
CA ASP A 167 -6.60 14.32 0.71
C ASP A 167 -6.58 13.10 -0.21
N LEU A 168 -7.68 12.34 -0.28
CA LEU A 168 -7.82 11.26 -1.25
C LEU A 168 -7.81 11.80 -2.68
N TRP A 169 -8.59 12.84 -2.97
CA TRP A 169 -8.63 13.46 -4.29
C TRP A 169 -7.32 14.15 -4.65
N LEU A 170 -6.70 14.85 -3.70
CA LEU A 170 -5.38 15.45 -3.88
C LEU A 170 -4.33 14.37 -4.16
N ASN A 171 -4.32 13.27 -3.40
CA ASN A 171 -3.40 12.16 -3.62
C ASN A 171 -3.61 11.49 -4.99
N LEU A 172 -4.86 11.28 -5.42
CA LEU A 172 -5.14 10.75 -6.76
C LEU A 172 -4.69 11.70 -7.87
N LEU A 173 -4.96 13.01 -7.72
CA LEU A 173 -4.54 14.04 -8.68
C LEU A 173 -3.02 14.13 -8.79
N LEU A 174 -2.32 14.16 -7.65
CA LEU A 174 -0.86 14.23 -7.61
C LEU A 174 -0.21 12.96 -8.17
N TYR A 175 -0.80 11.80 -7.93
CA TYR A 175 -0.28 10.52 -8.43
C TYR A 175 -0.51 10.35 -9.93
N ALA A 176 -1.63 10.85 -10.47
CA ALA A 176 -1.91 10.88 -11.91
C ALA A 176 -0.89 11.71 -12.69
N GLY A 177 -0.28 12.70 -12.06
CA GLY A 177 0.61 13.67 -12.70
C GLY A 177 -0.16 14.80 -13.41
N PRO A 178 0.56 15.83 -13.89
CA PRO A 178 -0.02 16.91 -14.69
C PRO A 178 -0.51 16.45 -16.07
#